data_AF-A0A9D1JF31-F1
#
_entry.id   AF-A0A9D1JF31-F1
#
_cell.length_a   1.000
_cell.length_b   1.000
_cell.length_c   1.000
_cell.angle_alpha   90.00
_cell.angle_beta   90.00
_cell.angle_gamma   90.00
#
_symmetry.space_group_name_H-M   'P 1'
#
loop_
_entity.id
_entity.type
_entity.pdbx_description
1 polymer ?
#
loop_
_entity_poly.entity_id
_entity_poly.type
_entity_poly.pdbx_seq_one_letter_code
_entity_poly.pdbx_strand_id
1 'polypeptide(L)'
;MRVLRITAKGLPLFKEELDISFFAQQRVADDDKDLLYSLFSNVYLNCANAFIGINAAGKTSVLRVVLLAFNLLNNQPINHIETKDILGETQKATINIYFYSISGEICRLETVIRAEKSKPDTVWYKIIQETLWAKSQEAVTARKHLTDFSEYEPIAVRREEQFLPDDVSIIIAHNKKTKEKLNIASLLSLTNINVLPFADEIPVEIISFLDPMVDKLYFDKAENKVLIHLKFRGQEEIILNNPLDLNVYLSSGTIKGIVAFTMAKEILKSGGYL
;
A
#
# COMPACT_ATOMS: atom_id res chain seq x y z
N MET A 1 2.68 -11.83 4.79
CA MET A 1 3.56 -11.30 3.73
C MET A 1 4.14 -9.97 4.18
N ARG A 2 5.46 -9.75 3.98
CA ARG A 2 6.16 -8.50 4.30
C ARG A 2 7.05 -8.09 3.13
N VAL A 3 6.84 -6.91 2.55
CA VAL A 3 7.65 -6.42 1.42
C VAL A 3 9.04 -5.98 1.90
N LEU A 4 10.08 -6.42 1.19
CA LEU A 4 11.49 -6.19 1.48
C LEU A 4 12.08 -5.13 0.54
N ARG A 5 11.77 -5.22 -0.76
CA ARG A 5 12.31 -4.31 -1.78
C ARG A 5 11.36 -4.25 -2.97
N ILE A 6 11.26 -3.10 -3.61
CA ILE A 6 10.59 -2.92 -4.89
C ILE A 6 11.60 -2.30 -5.84
N THR A 7 11.75 -2.89 -7.04
CA THR A 7 12.41 -2.19 -8.15
C THR A 7 11.46 -2.04 -9.33
N ALA A 8 11.57 -0.93 -10.04
CA ALA A 8 10.74 -0.66 -11.20
C ALA A 8 11.53 0.04 -12.32
N LYS A 9 11.42 -0.49 -13.54
CA LYS A 9 12.09 0.04 -14.73
C LYS A 9 11.09 0.20 -15.88
N GLY A 10 11.30 1.18 -16.74
CA GLY A 10 10.44 1.42 -17.92
C GLY A 10 9.13 2.15 -17.60
N LEU A 11 9.06 2.82 -16.45
CA LEU A 11 7.95 3.71 -16.09
C LEU A 11 8.16 5.10 -16.71
N PRO A 12 7.15 5.73 -17.34
CA PRO A 12 7.34 6.99 -18.08
C PRO A 12 7.89 8.16 -17.27
N LEU A 13 7.57 8.22 -15.97
CA LEU A 13 8.01 9.30 -15.08
C LEU A 13 9.39 9.07 -14.45
N PHE A 14 10.03 7.93 -14.72
CA PHE A 14 11.30 7.54 -14.12
C PHE A 14 12.34 7.27 -15.22
N LYS A 15 13.38 8.12 -15.26
CA LYS A 15 14.48 7.96 -16.23
C LYS A 15 15.34 6.75 -15.92
N GLU A 16 15.59 6.52 -14.65
CA GLU A 16 16.41 5.43 -14.12
C GLU A 16 15.53 4.38 -13.44
N GLU A 17 16.13 3.25 -13.08
CA GLU A 17 15.45 2.25 -12.26
C GLU A 17 15.13 2.84 -10.89
N LEU A 18 13.85 2.77 -10.50
CA LEU A 18 13.43 3.04 -9.15
C LEU A 18 13.79 1.84 -8.28
N ASP A 19 14.44 2.07 -7.15
CA ASP A 19 14.86 1.03 -6.21
C ASP A 19 14.55 1.46 -4.77
N ILE A 20 13.64 0.76 -4.12
CA ILE A 20 13.15 1.07 -2.77
C ILE A 20 13.36 -0.15 -1.90
N SER A 21 14.18 -0.01 -0.85
CA SER A 21 14.38 -1.04 0.17
C SER A 21 13.60 -0.68 1.44
N PHE A 22 12.88 -1.65 2.00
CA PHE A 22 12.11 -1.53 3.24
C PHE A 22 12.81 -2.18 4.44
N PHE A 23 13.97 -2.80 4.23
CA PHE A 23 14.81 -3.35 5.29
C PHE A 23 16.01 -2.44 5.59
N ALA A 24 16.54 -2.57 6.82
CA ALA A 24 17.74 -1.86 7.24
C ALA A 24 18.95 -2.30 6.39
N GLN A 25 19.43 -1.42 5.53
CA GLN A 25 20.56 -1.70 4.65
C GLN A 25 21.90 -1.72 5.41
N GLN A 26 22.01 -0.90 6.46
CA GLN A 26 23.18 -0.81 7.33
C GLN A 26 23.09 -1.76 8.54
N ARG A 27 24.22 -2.00 9.21
CA ARG A 27 24.22 -2.80 10.45
C ARG A 27 23.40 -2.03 11.50
N VAL A 28 22.48 -2.74 12.16
CA VAL A 28 21.64 -2.18 13.22
C VAL A 28 22.42 -2.26 14.52
N ALA A 29 22.57 -1.13 15.22
CA ALA A 29 23.14 -1.09 16.56
C ALA A 29 22.15 -1.69 17.57
N ASP A 30 22.63 -2.20 18.70
CA ASP A 30 21.76 -2.85 19.68
C ASP A 30 20.67 -1.90 20.21
N ASP A 31 21.00 -0.64 20.43
CA ASP A 31 20.07 0.40 20.91
C ASP A 31 18.98 0.76 19.89
N ASP A 32 19.21 0.51 18.59
CA ASP A 32 18.27 0.83 17.52
C ASP A 32 17.32 -0.33 17.18
N LYS A 33 17.54 -1.52 17.74
CA LYS A 33 16.76 -2.73 17.39
C LYS A 33 15.29 -2.60 17.75
N ASP A 34 14.98 -1.92 18.85
CA ASP A 34 13.61 -1.74 19.34
C ASP A 34 12.77 -0.80 18.45
N LEU A 35 13.42 -0.01 17.59
CA LEU A 35 12.74 0.89 16.64
C LEU A 35 12.39 0.20 15.32
N LEU A 36 12.88 -1.03 15.11
CA LEU A 36 12.73 -1.79 13.88
C LEU A 36 11.90 -3.05 14.11
N TYR A 37 11.33 -3.55 13.02
CA TYR A 37 10.62 -4.83 13.07
C TYR A 37 11.59 -5.98 12.77
N SER A 38 11.88 -6.81 13.76
CA SER A 38 12.69 -8.02 13.59
C SER A 38 11.95 -9.03 12.71
N LEU A 39 12.53 -9.40 11.57
CA LEU A 39 11.95 -10.35 10.64
C LEU A 39 12.45 -11.78 10.91
N PHE A 40 13.76 -11.99 10.80
CA PHE A 40 14.48 -13.21 11.19
C PHE A 40 15.98 -12.91 11.30
N SER A 41 16.70 -13.65 12.16
CA SER A 41 18.14 -13.46 12.35
C SER A 41 18.51 -11.97 12.55
N ASN A 42 19.44 -11.43 11.75
CA ASN A 42 19.83 -10.01 11.76
C ASN A 42 19.19 -9.18 10.62
N VAL A 43 18.01 -9.58 10.15
CA VAL A 43 17.23 -8.87 9.14
C VAL A 43 16.08 -8.13 9.82
N TYR A 44 16.08 -6.80 9.65
CA TYR A 44 15.14 -5.88 10.29
C TYR A 44 14.45 -5.03 9.22
N LEU A 45 13.15 -4.80 9.39
CA LEU A 45 12.36 -3.90 8.55
C LEU A 45 12.24 -2.51 9.18
N ASN A 46 12.30 -1.49 8.35
CA ASN A 46 12.03 -0.11 8.74
C ASN A 46 10.53 0.03 9.00
N CYS A 47 10.15 0.43 10.22
CA CYS A 47 8.75 0.68 10.59
C CYS A 47 8.19 1.94 9.91
N ALA A 48 9.06 2.86 9.48
CA ALA A 48 8.71 4.05 8.72
C ALA A 48 9.75 4.32 7.63
N ASN A 49 9.30 4.77 6.45
CA ASN A 49 10.16 5.20 5.35
C ASN A 49 9.72 6.60 4.90
N ALA A 50 10.67 7.50 4.71
CA ALA A 50 10.41 8.88 4.32
C ALA A 50 11.01 9.18 2.95
N PHE A 51 10.18 9.66 2.01
CA PHE A 51 10.63 10.15 0.71
C PHE A 51 10.68 11.68 0.74
N ILE A 52 11.88 12.24 0.76
CA ILE A 52 12.11 13.69 0.81
C ILE A 52 12.57 14.23 -0.55
N GLY A 53 12.29 15.50 -0.81
CA GLY A 53 12.69 16.16 -2.05
C GLY A 53 11.88 17.43 -2.29
N ILE A 54 12.34 18.27 -3.21
CA ILE A 54 11.64 19.50 -3.60
C ILE A 54 10.29 19.21 -4.25
N ASN A 55 9.47 20.23 -4.44
CA ASN A 55 8.19 20.11 -5.15
C ASN A 55 8.41 19.57 -6.58
N ALA A 56 7.45 18.77 -7.05
CA ALA A 56 7.52 18.08 -8.35
C ALA A 56 8.69 17.11 -8.56
N ALA A 57 9.48 16.79 -7.52
CA ALA A 57 10.57 15.80 -7.60
C ALA A 57 10.12 14.33 -7.74
N GLY A 58 8.81 14.06 -7.86
CA GLY A 58 8.29 12.70 -8.07
C GLY A 58 7.94 11.91 -6.80
N LYS A 59 7.92 12.53 -5.60
CA LYS A 59 7.55 11.85 -4.33
C LYS A 59 6.20 11.11 -4.41
N THR A 60 5.16 11.77 -4.91
CA THR A 60 3.83 11.17 -5.09
C THR A 60 3.86 10.05 -6.13
N SER A 61 4.66 10.19 -7.19
CA SER A 61 4.86 9.15 -8.20
C SER A 61 5.48 7.90 -7.59
N VAL A 62 6.47 8.06 -6.70
CA VAL A 62 7.08 6.93 -5.96
C VAL A 62 6.04 6.21 -5.12
N LEU A 63 5.22 6.93 -4.35
CA LEU A 63 4.14 6.33 -3.54
C LEU A 63 3.12 5.59 -4.41
N ARG A 64 2.80 6.11 -5.60
CA ARG A 64 1.92 5.44 -6.57
C ARG A 64 2.50 4.12 -7.07
N VAL A 65 3.81 4.03 -7.30
CA VAL A 65 4.48 2.75 -7.66
C VAL A 65 4.43 1.76 -6.50
N VAL A 66 4.69 2.21 -5.27
CA VAL A 66 4.60 1.35 -4.08
C VAL A 66 3.18 0.79 -3.93
N LEU A 67 2.16 1.64 -4.05
CA LEU A 67 0.76 1.21 -3.94
C LEU A 67 0.34 0.29 -5.10
N LEU A 68 0.87 0.50 -6.31
CA LEU A 68 0.66 -0.41 -7.44
C LEU A 68 1.24 -1.80 -7.13
N ALA A 69 2.48 -1.86 -6.63
CA ALA A 69 3.15 -3.10 -6.27
C ALA A 69 2.43 -3.84 -5.14
N PHE A 70 1.97 -3.14 -4.10
CA PHE A 70 1.26 -3.78 -3.00
C PHE A 70 -0.10 -4.33 -3.44
N ASN A 71 -0.83 -3.63 -4.32
CA ASN A 71 -2.12 -4.11 -4.83
C ASN A 71 -1.96 -5.28 -5.82
N LEU A 72 -0.88 -5.30 -6.61
CA LEU A 72 -0.47 -6.48 -7.38
C LEU A 72 -0.30 -7.71 -6.48
N LEU A 73 0.46 -7.57 -5.38
CA LEU A 73 0.61 -8.64 -4.38
C LEU A 73 -0.70 -9.03 -3.68
N ASN A 74 -1.71 -8.17 -3.69
CA ASN A 74 -3.04 -8.43 -3.12
C ASN A 74 -4.03 -9.08 -4.11
N ASN A 75 -3.55 -9.60 -5.23
CA ASN A 75 -4.35 -10.23 -6.29
C ASN A 75 -5.29 -9.25 -7.00
N GLN A 76 -5.09 -7.94 -6.86
CA GLN A 76 -5.93 -6.97 -7.56
C GLN A 76 -5.52 -6.94 -9.04
N PRO A 77 -6.46 -7.08 -9.98
CA PRO A 77 -6.14 -6.94 -11.40
C PRO A 77 -5.60 -5.54 -11.68
N ILE A 78 -4.54 -5.42 -12.49
CA ILE A 78 -3.85 -4.14 -12.75
C ILE A 78 -4.84 -3.05 -13.16
N ASN A 79 -5.79 -3.40 -14.03
CA ASN A 79 -6.74 -2.43 -14.56
C ASN A 79 -7.77 -1.92 -13.54
N HIS A 80 -7.83 -2.52 -12.36
CA HIS A 80 -8.67 -2.07 -11.25
C HIS A 80 -7.87 -1.37 -10.14
N ILE A 81 -6.54 -1.27 -10.26
CA ILE A 81 -5.70 -0.57 -9.29
C ILE A 81 -5.79 0.94 -9.54
N GLU A 82 -6.06 1.72 -8.50
CA GLU A 82 -6.23 3.18 -8.58
C GLU A 82 -5.00 3.87 -9.18
N THR A 83 -3.79 3.41 -8.81
CA THR A 83 -2.52 4.01 -9.22
C THR A 83 -1.94 3.43 -10.49
N LYS A 84 -2.71 2.67 -11.28
CA LYS A 84 -2.26 2.07 -12.54
C LYS A 84 -1.79 3.09 -13.58
N ASP A 85 -2.26 4.34 -13.47
CA ASP A 85 -1.90 5.44 -14.34
C ASP A 85 -0.39 5.74 -14.34
N ILE A 86 0.34 5.33 -13.28
CA ILE A 86 1.80 5.44 -13.21
C ILE A 86 2.54 4.65 -14.30
N LEU A 87 1.88 3.65 -14.91
CA LEU A 87 2.40 2.87 -16.02
C LEU A 87 2.35 3.63 -17.36
N GLY A 88 1.46 4.62 -17.50
CA GLY A 88 1.25 5.41 -18.71
C GLY A 88 1.15 4.58 -20.00
N GLU A 89 1.74 5.04 -21.11
CA GLU A 89 1.78 4.29 -22.38
C GLU A 89 3.03 3.39 -22.50
N THR A 90 3.46 2.76 -21.39
CA THR A 90 4.70 1.96 -21.38
C THR A 90 4.64 0.79 -22.38
N GLN A 91 5.68 0.67 -23.21
CA GLN A 91 5.86 -0.49 -24.09
C GLN A 91 6.34 -1.73 -23.32
N LYS A 92 7.07 -1.48 -22.22
CA LYS A 92 7.63 -2.49 -21.33
C LYS A 92 8.00 -1.82 -20.00
N ALA A 93 7.21 -2.06 -18.97
CA ALA A 93 7.58 -1.81 -17.59
C ALA A 93 7.91 -3.13 -16.89
N THR A 94 8.95 -3.17 -16.08
CA THR A 94 9.30 -4.34 -15.27
C THR A 94 9.28 -3.92 -13.81
N ILE A 95 8.47 -4.60 -13.01
CA ILE A 95 8.37 -4.40 -11.56
C ILE A 95 8.86 -5.66 -10.88
N ASN A 96 9.87 -5.55 -10.02
CA ASN A 96 10.31 -6.60 -9.12
C ASN A 96 9.81 -6.30 -7.71
N ILE A 97 9.17 -7.26 -7.08
CA ILE A 97 8.71 -7.17 -5.70
C ILE A 97 9.33 -8.32 -4.91
N TYR A 98 10.17 -7.97 -3.95
CA TYR A 98 10.79 -8.90 -3.03
C TYR A 98 10.00 -8.90 -1.74
N PHE A 99 9.56 -10.05 -1.27
CA PHE A 99 8.75 -10.15 -0.05
C PHE A 99 9.09 -11.40 0.74
N TYR A 100 8.92 -11.32 2.05
CA TYR A 100 8.99 -12.44 2.96
C TYR A 100 7.58 -13.00 3.20
N SER A 101 7.41 -14.28 2.92
CA SER A 101 6.18 -15.04 3.20
C SER A 101 6.18 -15.52 4.64
N ILE A 102 4.98 -15.66 5.21
CA ILE A 102 4.76 -16.30 6.51
C ILE A 102 5.30 -17.74 6.57
N SER A 103 5.50 -18.40 5.42
CA SER A 103 6.11 -19.74 5.35
C SER A 103 7.60 -19.78 5.73
N GLY A 104 8.25 -18.64 5.97
CA GLY A 104 9.70 -18.58 6.19
C GLY A 104 10.50 -18.46 4.89
N GLU A 105 9.82 -18.20 3.77
CA GLU A 105 10.44 -18.06 2.45
C GLU A 105 10.59 -16.59 2.06
N ILE A 106 11.66 -16.29 1.34
CA ILE A 106 11.84 -15.02 0.65
C ILE A 106 11.54 -15.25 -0.81
N CYS A 107 10.64 -14.44 -1.34
CA CYS A 107 10.16 -14.53 -2.69
C CYS A 107 10.57 -13.30 -3.49
N ARG A 108 10.76 -13.49 -4.80
CA ARG A 108 10.86 -12.42 -5.79
C ARG A 108 9.77 -12.64 -6.83
N LEU A 109 8.88 -11.68 -6.99
CA LEU A 109 7.94 -11.62 -8.11
C LEU A 109 8.46 -10.60 -9.13
N GLU A 110 8.79 -11.04 -10.33
CA GLU A 110 9.06 -10.15 -11.46
C GLU A 110 7.85 -10.13 -12.38
N THR A 111 7.26 -8.95 -12.58
CA THR A 111 6.11 -8.73 -13.45
C THR A 111 6.50 -7.77 -14.57
N VAL A 112 6.35 -8.20 -15.82
CA VAL A 112 6.58 -7.38 -17.02
C VAL A 112 5.23 -6.99 -17.61
N ILE A 113 5.00 -5.68 -17.73
CA ILE A 113 3.72 -5.07 -18.07
C ILE A 113 3.86 -4.29 -19.38
N ARG A 114 2.84 -4.36 -20.23
CA ARG A 114 2.70 -3.55 -21.45
C ARG A 114 1.35 -2.83 -21.44
N ALA A 115 1.36 -1.59 -21.91
CA ALA A 115 0.16 -0.84 -22.24
C ALA A 115 -0.37 -1.22 -23.64
N GLU A 116 -1.67 -1.46 -23.73
CA GLU A 116 -2.42 -1.63 -24.98
C GLU A 116 -3.48 -0.54 -25.10
N LYS A 117 -3.57 0.09 -26.27
CA LYS A 117 -4.65 1.03 -26.56
C LYS A 117 -5.89 0.24 -26.93
N SER A 118 -6.90 0.24 -26.06
CA SER A 118 -8.17 -0.44 -26.35
C SER A 118 -9.14 0.45 -27.15
N LYS A 119 -9.16 1.74 -26.85
CA LYS A 119 -10.03 2.79 -27.43
C LYS A 119 -9.30 4.14 -27.37
N PRO A 120 -9.77 5.20 -28.07
CA PRO A 120 -9.31 6.55 -27.82
C PRO A 120 -9.40 6.86 -26.32
N ASP A 121 -8.33 7.38 -25.73
CA ASP A 121 -8.21 7.79 -24.32
C ASP A 121 -8.38 6.70 -23.25
N THR A 122 -8.38 5.41 -23.62
CA THR A 122 -8.36 4.30 -22.64
C THR A 122 -7.15 3.41 -22.85
N VAL A 123 -6.29 3.38 -21.83
CA VAL A 123 -5.12 2.48 -21.76
C VAL A 123 -5.49 1.25 -20.93
N TRP A 124 -5.30 0.09 -21.52
CA TRP A 124 -5.43 -1.21 -20.87
C TRP A 124 -4.03 -1.79 -20.60
N TYR A 125 -3.81 -2.42 -19.45
CA TYR A 125 -2.52 -2.99 -19.09
C TYR A 125 -2.57 -4.51 -19.08
N LYS A 126 -1.55 -5.14 -19.65
CA LYS A 126 -1.37 -6.60 -19.67
C LYS A 126 -0.02 -7.01 -19.09
N ILE A 127 -0.02 -8.10 -18.35
CA ILE A 127 1.16 -8.84 -17.89
C ILE A 127 1.60 -9.76 -19.02
N ILE A 128 2.70 -9.40 -19.68
CA ILE A 128 3.23 -10.15 -20.83
C ILE A 128 4.22 -11.25 -20.42
N GLN A 129 4.86 -11.09 -19.25
CA GLN A 129 5.74 -12.07 -18.67
C GLN A 129 5.69 -11.90 -17.16
N GLU A 130 5.68 -13.01 -16.43
CA GLU A 130 5.76 -12.97 -14.98
C GLU A 130 6.44 -14.22 -14.44
N THR A 131 7.27 -14.04 -13.42
CA THR A 131 8.07 -15.12 -12.86
C THR A 131 8.20 -14.94 -11.35
N LEU A 132 8.02 -16.02 -10.62
CA LEU A 132 8.12 -16.08 -9.16
C LEU A 132 9.26 -17.02 -8.78
N TRP A 133 10.17 -16.52 -7.96
CA TRP A 133 11.20 -17.30 -7.30
C TRP A 133 10.91 -17.34 -5.81
N ALA A 134 11.37 -18.40 -5.15
CA ALA A 134 11.36 -18.51 -3.70
C ALA A 134 12.65 -19.18 -3.23
N LYS A 135 13.07 -18.83 -2.02
CA LYS A 135 14.13 -19.52 -1.29
C LYS A 135 13.84 -19.46 0.20
N SER A 136 14.39 -20.42 0.95
CA SER A 136 14.23 -20.42 2.39
C SER A 136 15.08 -19.32 3.03
N GLN A 137 14.62 -18.78 4.17
CA GLN A 137 15.36 -17.78 4.92
C GLN A 137 16.71 -18.29 5.43
N GLU A 138 16.85 -19.60 5.65
CA GLU A 138 18.08 -20.26 6.10
C GLU A 138 19.21 -20.15 5.05
N ALA A 139 18.86 -19.97 3.77
CA ALA A 139 19.83 -19.74 2.70
C ALA A 139 20.44 -18.31 2.75
N VAL A 140 19.88 -17.40 3.54
CA VAL A 140 20.40 -16.03 3.69
C VAL A 140 21.51 -15.98 4.73
N THR A 141 22.73 -16.23 4.26
CA THR A 141 23.96 -16.13 5.07
C THR A 141 24.47 -14.70 5.21
N ALA A 142 24.12 -13.81 4.28
CA ALA A 142 24.51 -12.41 4.28
C ALA A 142 23.39 -11.53 3.74
N ARG A 143 23.31 -10.27 4.19
CA ARG A 143 22.26 -9.34 3.78
C ARG A 143 22.20 -9.11 2.27
N LYS A 144 23.35 -9.09 1.58
CA LYS A 144 23.41 -8.99 0.11
C LYS A 144 22.66 -10.12 -0.59
N HIS A 145 22.62 -11.31 0.03
CA HIS A 145 21.88 -12.43 -0.52
C HIS A 145 20.38 -12.27 -0.33
N LEU A 146 19.87 -11.39 0.53
CA LEU A 146 18.43 -11.27 0.82
C LEU A 146 17.59 -11.08 -0.46
N THR A 147 18.06 -10.24 -1.39
CA THR A 147 17.37 -9.95 -2.66
C THR A 147 18.10 -10.50 -3.89
N ASP A 148 19.06 -11.40 -3.70
CA ASP A 148 19.77 -12.05 -4.81
C ASP A 148 19.13 -13.42 -5.13
N PHE A 149 18.67 -13.57 -6.36
CA PHE A 149 18.04 -14.79 -6.87
C PHE A 149 18.74 -15.34 -8.11
N SER A 150 19.95 -14.86 -8.42
CA SER A 150 20.70 -15.24 -9.63
C SER A 150 20.96 -16.73 -9.75
N GLU A 151 21.13 -17.43 -8.62
CA GLU A 151 21.40 -18.88 -8.56
C GLU A 151 20.14 -19.75 -8.34
N TYR A 152 18.94 -19.15 -8.35
CA TYR A 152 17.69 -19.85 -8.04
C TYR A 152 16.83 -20.07 -9.28
N GLU A 153 16.26 -21.27 -9.40
CA GLU A 153 15.27 -21.55 -10.43
C GLU A 153 13.88 -20.98 -10.04
N PRO A 154 13.08 -20.53 -11.03
CA PRO A 154 11.71 -20.11 -10.76
C PRO A 154 10.84 -21.23 -10.20
N ILE A 155 10.02 -20.91 -9.21
CA ILE A 155 8.99 -21.82 -8.69
C ILE A 155 7.67 -21.70 -9.47
N ALA A 156 7.46 -20.58 -10.17
CA ALA A 156 6.34 -20.41 -11.08
C ALA A 156 6.70 -19.42 -12.20
N VAL A 157 6.18 -19.69 -13.39
CA VAL A 157 6.29 -18.83 -14.57
C VAL A 157 4.89 -18.72 -15.17
N ARG A 158 4.49 -17.52 -15.58
CA ARG A 158 3.24 -17.30 -16.31
C ARG A 158 3.27 -18.06 -17.64
N ARG A 159 2.27 -18.90 -17.87
CA ARG A 159 2.06 -19.65 -19.12
C ARG A 159 0.63 -19.41 -19.59
N GLU A 160 0.41 -19.41 -20.91
CA GLU A 160 -0.92 -19.19 -21.51
C GLU A 160 -1.96 -20.21 -21.04
N GLU A 161 -1.54 -21.43 -20.70
CA GLU A 161 -2.39 -22.55 -20.26
C GLU A 161 -3.01 -22.38 -18.86
N GLN A 162 -2.59 -21.37 -18.08
CA GLN A 162 -3.03 -21.18 -16.68
C GLN A 162 -4.43 -20.58 -16.55
N PHE A 163 -5.13 -20.29 -17.67
CA PHE A 163 -6.46 -19.63 -17.72
C PHE A 163 -6.56 -18.39 -16.81
N LEU A 164 -5.45 -17.68 -16.63
CA LEU A 164 -5.35 -16.49 -15.80
C LEU A 164 -5.53 -15.25 -16.67
N PRO A 165 -6.44 -14.32 -16.34
CA PRO A 165 -6.59 -13.09 -17.11
C PRO A 165 -5.26 -12.33 -17.26
N ASP A 166 -5.12 -11.61 -18.36
CA ASP A 166 -3.88 -10.92 -18.74
C ASP A 166 -3.47 -9.82 -17.75
N ASP A 167 -4.38 -9.33 -16.91
CA ASP A 167 -4.09 -8.29 -15.93
C ASP A 167 -4.06 -8.79 -14.49
N VAL A 168 -4.15 -10.10 -14.26
CA VAL A 168 -4.07 -10.72 -12.94
C VAL A 168 -2.74 -11.43 -12.79
N SER A 169 -2.04 -11.15 -11.69
CA SER A 169 -0.73 -11.72 -11.37
C SER A 169 -0.84 -13.19 -10.92
N ILE A 170 0.17 -14.02 -11.28
CA ILE A 170 0.33 -15.41 -10.84
C ILE A 170 0.44 -15.54 -9.31
N ILE A 171 0.71 -14.44 -8.59
CA ILE A 171 0.75 -14.40 -7.13
C ILE A 171 -0.55 -14.88 -6.49
N ILE A 172 -1.69 -14.82 -7.19
CA ILE A 172 -2.97 -15.33 -6.71
C ILE A 172 -2.92 -16.81 -6.32
N ALA A 173 -2.15 -17.62 -7.03
CA ALA A 173 -1.97 -19.04 -6.70
C ALA A 173 -1.15 -19.20 -5.41
N HIS A 174 -0.08 -18.42 -5.26
CA HIS A 174 0.75 -18.40 -4.04
C HIS A 174 -0.08 -17.96 -2.83
N ASN A 175 -0.79 -16.84 -2.93
CA ASN A 175 -1.62 -16.29 -1.85
C ASN A 175 -2.77 -17.20 -1.45
N LYS A 176 -3.41 -17.89 -2.41
CA LYS A 176 -4.43 -18.92 -2.09
C LYS A 176 -3.84 -20.09 -1.30
N LYS A 177 -2.62 -20.51 -1.63
CA LYS A 177 -1.92 -21.61 -0.93
C LYS A 177 -1.48 -21.19 0.48
N THR A 178 -0.91 -20.00 0.64
CA THR A 178 -0.39 -19.52 1.94
C THR A 178 -1.44 -18.82 2.80
N LYS A 179 -2.62 -18.51 2.24
CA LYS A 179 -3.67 -17.68 2.85
C LYS A 179 -3.16 -16.29 3.27
N GLU A 180 -2.17 -15.78 2.54
CA GLU A 180 -1.59 -14.48 2.82
C GLU A 180 -2.34 -13.34 2.11
N LYS A 181 -2.40 -12.21 2.80
CA LYS A 181 -2.88 -10.93 2.28
C LYS A 181 -2.04 -9.82 2.91
N LEU A 182 -1.83 -8.73 2.18
CA LEU A 182 -1.30 -7.48 2.71
C LEU A 182 -2.46 -6.60 3.16
N ASN A 183 -2.46 -6.14 4.40
CA ASN A 183 -3.35 -5.05 4.79
C ASN A 183 -2.71 -3.71 4.40
N ILE A 184 -3.45 -2.90 3.65
CA ILE A 184 -2.97 -1.63 3.11
C ILE A 184 -4.06 -0.59 3.37
N ALA A 185 -3.70 0.49 4.05
CA ALA A 185 -4.43 1.74 4.05
C ALA A 185 -3.61 2.76 3.25
N SER A 186 -4.27 3.74 2.63
CA SER A 186 -3.60 4.78 1.87
C SER A 186 -4.41 6.06 1.93
N LEU A 187 -3.72 7.17 2.18
CA LEU A 187 -4.30 8.52 2.16
C LEU A 187 -4.13 9.21 0.80
N LEU A 188 -3.51 8.57 -0.20
CA LEU A 188 -3.19 9.21 -1.48
C LEU A 188 -4.43 9.78 -2.18
N SER A 189 -5.53 9.03 -2.21
CA SER A 189 -6.79 9.43 -2.82
C SER A 189 -7.51 10.55 -2.06
N LEU A 190 -7.16 10.75 -0.79
CA LEU A 190 -7.76 11.73 0.12
C LEU A 190 -6.95 13.03 0.25
N THR A 191 -5.82 13.15 -0.46
CA THR A 191 -4.91 14.31 -0.34
C THR A 191 -5.65 15.65 -0.51
N ASN A 192 -6.57 15.71 -1.47
CA ASN A 192 -7.35 16.91 -1.83
C ASN A 192 -8.84 16.82 -1.45
N ILE A 193 -9.23 15.81 -0.68
CA ILE A 193 -10.63 15.57 -0.30
C ILE A 193 -10.72 15.59 1.22
N ASN A 194 -11.55 16.50 1.74
CA ASN A 194 -11.85 16.60 3.17
C ASN A 194 -13.19 15.90 3.45
N VAL A 195 -13.19 14.58 3.40
CA VAL A 195 -14.37 13.77 3.69
C VAL A 195 -13.97 12.67 4.64
N LEU A 196 -14.79 12.40 5.65
CA LEU A 196 -14.66 11.22 6.50
C LEU A 196 -15.25 10.01 5.74
N PRO A 197 -14.42 9.07 5.26
CA PRO A 197 -14.87 8.02 4.35
C PRO A 197 -15.42 6.78 5.07
N PHE A 198 -15.35 6.75 6.41
CA PHE A 198 -15.82 5.65 7.24
C PHE A 198 -16.93 6.12 8.17
N ALA A 199 -17.91 5.25 8.36
CA ALA A 199 -19.02 5.43 9.27
C ALA A 199 -18.92 4.42 10.43
N ASP A 200 -17.70 4.18 10.88
CA ASP A 200 -17.38 3.40 12.07
C ASP A 200 -17.09 4.37 13.22
N GLU A 201 -17.12 3.87 14.44
CA GLU A 201 -16.96 4.68 15.64
C GLU A 201 -15.56 5.31 15.73
N ILE A 202 -15.52 6.65 15.72
CA ILE A 202 -14.29 7.40 15.92
C ILE A 202 -14.03 7.50 17.43
N PRO A 203 -12.86 7.05 17.93
CA PRO A 203 -12.51 7.20 19.35
C PRO A 203 -12.60 8.65 19.82
N VAL A 204 -13.25 8.84 20.97
CA VAL A 204 -13.41 10.17 21.57
C VAL A 204 -12.07 10.82 21.90
N GLU A 205 -11.04 10.02 22.18
CA GLU A 205 -9.68 10.47 22.44
C GLU A 205 -9.06 11.10 21.19
N ILE A 206 -9.32 10.55 20.00
CA ILE A 206 -8.84 11.10 18.72
C ILE A 206 -9.56 12.42 18.44
N ILE A 207 -10.89 12.47 18.64
CA ILE A 207 -11.68 13.69 18.46
C ILE A 207 -11.17 14.78 19.42
N SER A 208 -11.07 14.47 20.70
CA SER A 208 -10.64 15.42 21.75
C SER A 208 -9.21 15.91 21.55
N PHE A 209 -8.31 15.08 21.04
CA PHE A 209 -6.94 15.46 20.72
C PHE A 209 -6.87 16.43 19.54
N LEU A 210 -7.65 16.19 18.49
CA LEU A 210 -7.62 17.01 17.27
C LEU A 210 -8.42 18.30 17.40
N ASP A 211 -9.57 18.24 18.07
CA ASP A 211 -10.44 19.38 18.30
C ASP A 211 -11.13 19.26 19.67
N PRO A 212 -10.54 19.83 20.74
CA PRO A 212 -11.07 19.75 22.10
C PRO A 212 -12.48 20.33 22.27
N MET A 213 -12.94 21.17 21.34
CA MET A 213 -14.28 21.79 21.40
C MET A 213 -15.37 20.83 20.94
N VAL A 214 -15.04 19.80 20.16
CA VAL A 214 -15.97 18.76 19.77
C VAL A 214 -16.20 17.83 20.96
N ASP A 215 -17.45 17.74 21.41
CA ASP A 215 -17.88 16.83 22.49
C ASP A 215 -18.14 15.43 21.93
N LYS A 216 -18.85 15.35 20.79
CA LYS A 216 -19.19 14.09 20.13
C LYS A 216 -19.21 14.24 18.61
N LEU A 217 -18.69 13.23 17.93
CA LEU A 217 -18.85 13.04 16.49
C LEU A 217 -19.03 11.54 16.22
N TYR A 218 -20.19 11.13 15.73
CA TYR A 218 -20.45 9.75 15.35
C TYR A 218 -21.42 9.64 14.18
N PHE A 219 -21.45 8.46 13.58
CA PHE A 219 -22.26 8.13 12.41
C PHE A 219 -23.31 7.12 12.80
N ASP A 220 -24.58 7.45 12.61
CA ASP A 220 -25.69 6.54 12.76
C ASP A 220 -26.09 5.99 11.38
N LYS A 221 -25.97 4.67 11.22
CA LYS A 221 -26.31 3.95 9.99
C LYS A 221 -27.67 3.30 10.16
N ALA A 222 -28.70 3.93 9.62
CA ALA A 222 -29.98 3.28 9.34
C ALA A 222 -30.01 2.76 7.90
N GLU A 223 -30.82 1.72 7.62
CA GLU A 223 -30.84 0.83 6.43
C GLU A 223 -30.48 1.42 5.04
N ASN A 224 -30.61 2.74 4.81
CA ASN A 224 -30.14 3.42 3.60
C ASN A 224 -29.69 4.89 3.80
N LYS A 225 -29.49 5.34 5.04
CA LYS A 225 -29.10 6.72 5.36
C LYS A 225 -28.05 6.73 6.46
N VAL A 226 -27.01 7.53 6.25
CA VAL A 226 -26.03 7.86 7.28
C VAL A 226 -26.40 9.22 7.84
N LEU A 227 -26.81 9.25 9.10
CA LEU A 227 -26.95 10.50 9.86
C LEU A 227 -25.66 10.75 10.62
N ILE A 228 -25.22 12.00 10.62
CA ILE A 228 -23.97 12.42 11.25
C ILE A 228 -24.36 13.29 12.43
N HIS A 229 -23.95 12.87 13.61
CA HIS A 229 -24.19 13.56 14.86
C HIS A 229 -22.93 14.31 15.24
N LEU A 230 -22.99 15.64 15.23
CA LEU A 230 -21.91 16.52 15.63
C LEU A 230 -22.36 17.41 16.78
N LYS A 231 -21.66 17.34 17.90
CA LYS A 231 -21.93 18.18 19.07
C LYS A 231 -20.68 18.88 19.55
N PHE A 232 -20.76 20.19 19.73
CA PHE A 232 -19.73 20.98 20.40
C PHE A 232 -20.04 21.13 21.89
N ARG A 233 -19.00 21.28 22.71
CA ARG A 233 -19.15 21.47 24.15
C ARG A 233 -19.97 22.73 24.45
N GLY A 234 -21.04 22.57 25.24
CA GLY A 234 -21.93 23.67 25.62
C GLY A 234 -22.85 24.17 24.50
N GLN A 235 -22.95 23.47 23.36
CA GLN A 235 -23.85 23.80 22.27
C GLN A 235 -24.88 22.68 22.01
N GLU A 236 -25.94 23.04 21.30
CA GLU A 236 -26.92 22.06 20.81
C GLU A 236 -26.28 21.14 19.75
N GLU A 237 -26.84 19.94 19.62
CA GLU A 237 -26.38 18.95 18.65
C GLU A 237 -26.80 19.32 17.23
N ILE A 238 -25.89 19.12 16.29
CA ILE A 238 -26.06 19.35 14.86
C ILE A 238 -26.20 17.98 14.19
N ILE A 239 -27.28 17.79 13.42
CA ILE A 239 -27.53 16.58 12.65
C ILE A 239 -27.32 16.89 11.17
N LEU A 240 -26.42 16.15 10.53
CA LEU A 240 -26.11 16.28 9.10
C LEU A 240 -26.46 14.99 8.37
N ASN A 241 -26.75 15.08 7.08
CA ASN A 241 -27.07 13.95 6.21
C ASN A 241 -26.01 13.71 5.12
N ASN A 242 -25.03 14.61 4.99
CA ASN A 242 -23.95 14.51 4.02
C ASN A 242 -22.59 14.73 4.71
N PRO A 243 -21.63 13.79 4.58
CA PRO A 243 -20.27 13.94 5.13
C PRO A 243 -19.54 15.20 4.66
N LEU A 244 -19.87 15.75 3.49
CA LEU A 244 -19.28 16.99 3.00
C LEU A 244 -19.65 18.21 3.85
N ASP A 245 -20.81 18.20 4.49
CA ASP A 245 -21.30 19.32 5.30
C ASP A 245 -20.46 19.52 6.56
N LEU A 246 -19.72 18.49 7.01
CA LEU A 246 -18.76 18.62 8.09
C LEU A 246 -17.68 19.67 7.81
N ASN A 247 -17.38 19.98 6.54
CA ASN A 247 -16.43 21.03 6.18
C ASN A 247 -16.87 22.44 6.58
N VAL A 248 -18.16 22.65 6.87
CA VAL A 248 -18.68 23.92 7.39
C VAL A 248 -18.31 24.09 8.88
N TYR A 249 -18.18 22.98 9.61
CA TYR A 249 -18.06 23.00 11.07
C TYR A 249 -16.67 22.58 11.57
N LEU A 250 -15.98 21.69 10.85
CA LEU A 250 -14.69 21.14 11.23
C LEU A 250 -13.59 21.63 10.29
N SER A 251 -12.42 21.89 10.85
CA SER A 251 -11.25 22.25 10.05
C SER A 251 -10.80 21.09 9.14
N SER A 252 -10.17 21.41 8.01
CA SER A 252 -9.53 20.39 7.16
C SER A 252 -8.49 19.57 7.93
N GLY A 253 -7.77 20.20 8.88
CA GLY A 253 -6.81 19.52 9.75
C GLY A 253 -7.48 18.49 10.66
N THR A 254 -8.62 18.83 11.26
CA THR A 254 -9.42 17.93 12.10
C THR A 254 -9.91 16.73 11.28
N ILE A 255 -10.53 16.98 10.12
CA ILE A 255 -11.04 15.91 9.25
C ILE A 255 -9.91 14.99 8.80
N LYS A 256 -8.82 15.53 8.25
CA LYS A 256 -7.66 14.74 7.81
C LYS A 256 -6.99 14.00 8.95
N GLY A 257 -6.89 14.63 10.12
CA GLY A 257 -6.36 14.01 11.34
C GLY A 257 -7.19 12.80 11.74
N ILE A 258 -8.52 12.94 11.82
CA ILE A 258 -9.42 11.83 12.16
C ILE A 258 -9.20 10.67 11.19
N VAL A 259 -9.13 10.95 9.89
CA VAL A 259 -8.90 9.91 8.87
C VAL A 259 -7.57 9.20 9.12
N ALA A 260 -6.48 9.95 9.27
CA ALA A 260 -5.14 9.41 9.44
C ALA A 260 -5.02 8.56 10.72
N PHE A 261 -5.50 9.06 11.86
CA PHE A 261 -5.45 8.33 13.14
C PHE A 261 -6.34 7.08 13.13
N THR A 262 -7.50 7.14 12.48
CA THR A 262 -8.39 5.97 12.36
C THR A 262 -7.75 4.88 11.50
N MET A 263 -7.18 5.24 10.35
CA MET A 263 -6.44 4.29 9.51
C MET A 263 -5.22 3.72 10.23
N ALA A 264 -4.44 4.57 10.92
CA ALA A 264 -3.28 4.14 11.69
C ALA A 264 -3.67 3.16 12.81
N LYS A 265 -4.74 3.43 13.56
CA LYS A 265 -5.27 2.53 14.59
C LYS A 265 -5.60 1.15 14.01
N GLU A 266 -6.28 1.09 12.87
CA GLU A 266 -6.65 -0.18 12.25
C GLU A 266 -5.43 -0.95 11.73
N ILE A 267 -4.46 -0.27 11.12
CA ILE A 267 -3.21 -0.89 10.66
C ILE A 267 -2.35 -1.37 11.83
N LEU A 268 -2.26 -0.61 12.93
CA LEU A 268 -1.51 -1.02 14.12
C LEU A 268 -2.11 -2.26 14.79
N LYS A 269 -3.45 -2.40 14.81
CA LYS A 269 -4.13 -3.58 15.36
C LYS A 269 -3.94 -4.84 14.51
N SER A 270 -4.12 -4.69 13.20
CA SER A 270 -4.16 -5.83 12.27
C SER A 270 -2.78 -6.19 11.69
N GLY A 271 -1.82 -5.26 11.80
CA GLY A 271 -0.55 -5.28 11.07
C GLY A 271 -0.75 -4.97 9.59
N GLY A 272 0.12 -4.14 9.01
CA GLY A 272 -0.01 -3.76 7.60
C GLY A 272 0.86 -2.57 7.20
N TYR A 273 0.43 -1.89 6.16
CA TYR A 273 1.06 -0.69 5.60
C TYR A 273 0.05 0.45 5.57
N LEU A 274 0.50 1.65 5.95
CA LEU A 274 -0.24 2.91 5.85
C LEU A 274 0.46 3.86 4.88
#